data_AF-A0A090WJK8-F1
#
_entry.id   AF-A0A090WJK8-F1
#
_cell.length_a   1.000
_cell.length_b   1.000
_cell.length_c   1.000
_cell.angle_alpha   90.00
_cell.angle_beta   90.00
_cell.angle_gamma   90.00
#
_symmetry.space_group_name_H-M   'P 1'
#
loop_
_entity.id
_entity.type
_entity.pdbx_description
1 polymer ?
#
loop_
_entity_poly.entity_id
_entity_poly.type
_entity_poly.pdbx_seq_one_letter_code
_entity_poly.pdbx_strand_id
1 'polypeptide(L)'
;MKDFLNKLYRNHSLIYKVLLFICTTFLIVYLFPKSGKFKYNFEKGKPWQSENLYAPFDFAIKKSESEINKEKEDIINNGTLYFSIDSSIENKVKTAFKKEFTTNFSDTISLTSSSELYKTGIDIISQLYAFGVLNESYSFSEEKEL
;
A
#
# COMPACT_ATOMS: atom_id res chain seq x y z
N MET A 1 43.00 36.33 73.44
CA MET A 1 42.00 35.23 73.27
C MET A 1 40.61 35.62 73.79
N LYS A 2 40.48 36.28 74.94
CA LYS A 2 39.18 36.78 75.48
C LYS A 2 38.47 37.80 74.57
N ASP A 3 39.19 38.69 73.90
CA ASP A 3 38.58 39.70 73.03
C ASP A 3 37.97 39.13 71.74
N PHE A 4 38.53 38.02 71.25
CA PHE A 4 37.99 37.30 70.10
C PHE A 4 36.67 36.61 70.46
N LEU A 5 36.62 35.96 71.63
CA LEU A 5 35.41 35.32 72.14
C LEU A 5 34.30 36.33 72.43
N ASN A 6 34.64 37.50 72.99
CA ASN A 6 33.66 38.58 73.20
C ASN A 6 33.13 39.17 71.89
N LYS A 7 33.98 39.34 70.87
CA LYS A 7 33.55 39.76 69.53
C LYS A 7 32.64 38.72 68.87
N LEU A 8 32.98 37.43 68.99
CA LEU A 8 32.17 36.32 68.50
C LEU A 8 30.78 36.31 69.16
N TYR A 9 30.72 36.47 70.48
CA TYR A 9 29.47 36.49 71.25
C TYR A 9 28.58 37.68 70.88
N ARG A 10 29.17 38.87 70.70
CA ARG A 10 28.44 40.09 70.28
C ARG A 10 27.87 39.97 68.86
N ASN A 11 28.52 39.22 67.97
CA ASN A 11 28.11 39.01 66.59
C ASN A 11 27.45 37.64 66.33
N HIS A 12 27.02 36.91 67.38
CA HIS A 12 26.48 35.55 67.25
C HIS A 12 25.31 35.46 66.26
N SER A 13 24.46 36.48 66.19
CA SER A 13 23.32 36.54 65.26
C SER A 13 23.77 36.53 63.79
N LEU A 14 24.84 37.26 63.46
CA LEU A 14 25.37 37.31 62.09
C LEU A 14 26.04 35.98 61.74
N ILE A 15 26.83 35.44 62.67
CA ILE A 15 27.52 34.14 62.51
C ILE A 15 26.50 33.01 62.30
N TYR A 16 25.42 33.00 63.09
CA TYR A 16 24.33 32.03 62.96
C TYR A 16 23.66 32.12 61.58
N LYS A 17 23.35 33.34 61.09
CA LYS A 17 22.76 33.53 59.76
C LYS A 17 23.67 33.04 58.64
N VAL A 18 24.97 33.32 58.72
CA VAL A 18 25.96 32.86 57.72
C VAL A 18 26.09 31.33 57.75
N LEU A 19 26.18 30.74 58.94
CA LEU A 19 26.25 29.29 59.10
C LEU A 19 24.99 28.61 58.57
N LEU A 20 23.82 29.15 58.90
CA LEU A 20 22.54 28.65 58.41
C LEU A 20 22.47 28.72 56.90
N PHE A 21 22.87 29.85 56.29
CA PHE A 21 22.93 30.00 54.85
C PHE A 21 23.82 28.94 54.19
N ILE A 22 25.05 28.75 54.69
CA ILE A 22 25.99 27.75 54.17
C ILE A 22 25.41 26.33 54.30
N CYS A 23 24.87 25.97 55.47
CA CYS A 23 24.25 24.67 55.70
C CYS A 23 23.06 24.43 54.76
N THR A 24 22.18 25.42 54.61
CA THR A 24 21.00 25.31 53.74
C THR A 24 21.41 25.18 52.28
N THR A 25 22.39 25.97 51.80
CA THR A 25 22.91 25.83 50.44
C THR A 25 23.49 24.44 50.21
N PHE A 26 24.27 23.92 51.16
CA PHE A 26 24.85 22.58 51.04
C PHE A 26 23.77 21.49 50.98
N LEU A 27 22.74 21.59 51.84
CA LEU A 27 21.60 20.67 51.84
C LEU A 27 20.82 20.72 50.52
N ILE A 28 20.51 21.91 50.00
CA ILE A 28 19.78 22.05 48.74
C ILE A 28 20.56 21.40 47.60
N VAL A 29 21.86 21.69 47.47
CA VAL A 29 22.71 21.11 46.42
C VAL A 29 22.84 19.60 46.57
N TYR A 30 22.97 19.09 47.80
CA TYR A 30 23.08 17.66 48.06
C TYR A 30 21.78 16.91 47.75
N LEU A 31 20.62 17.49 48.11
CA LEU A 31 19.30 16.92 47.85
C LEU A 31 18.84 17.13 46.40
N PHE A 32 19.48 18.03 45.64
CA PHE A 32 19.11 18.25 44.25
C PHE A 32 19.41 16.99 43.42
N PRO A 33 18.40 16.41 42.75
CA PRO A 33 18.61 15.19 41.97
C PRO A 33 19.59 15.47 40.82
N LYS A 34 20.73 14.77 40.81
CA LYS A 34 21.83 14.99 39.85
C LYS A 34 21.51 14.59 38.41
N SER A 35 20.37 13.96 38.16
CA SER A 35 19.93 13.62 36.80
C SER A 35 18.41 13.49 36.77
N GLY A 36 17.73 14.32 35.99
CA GLY A 36 16.42 13.97 35.45
C GLY A 36 16.64 12.84 34.45
N LYS A 37 16.32 11.60 34.81
CA LYS A 37 16.28 10.52 33.82
C LYS A 37 15.15 10.84 32.86
N PHE A 38 15.48 11.34 31.67
CA PHE A 38 14.49 11.41 30.59
C PHE A 38 14.06 9.97 30.30
N LYS A 39 12.79 9.66 30.56
CA LYS A 39 12.20 8.33 30.38
C LYS A 39 12.44 7.76 28.96
N TYR A 40 12.68 8.65 27.99
CA TYR A 40 12.86 8.36 26.57
C TYR A 40 14.27 8.66 26.05
N ASN A 41 15.31 8.42 26.87
CA ASN A 41 16.68 8.47 26.35
C ASN A 41 16.92 7.26 25.47
N PHE A 42 17.19 7.47 24.18
CA PHE A 42 17.46 6.42 23.22
C PHE A 42 18.96 6.41 22.86
N GLU A 43 19.56 5.23 22.90
CA GLU A 43 20.95 5.06 22.45
C GLU A 43 20.96 4.61 20.99
N LYS A 44 21.72 5.31 20.16
CA LYS A 44 21.87 4.97 18.74
C LYS A 44 22.45 3.56 18.61
N GLY A 45 21.77 2.69 17.84
CA GLY A 45 22.20 1.32 17.58
C GLY A 45 21.64 0.27 18.56
N LYS A 46 20.88 0.68 19.58
CA LYS A 46 20.11 -0.25 20.42
C LYS A 46 18.65 -0.37 19.94
N PRO A 47 18.01 -1.55 20.11
CA PRO A 47 16.59 -1.71 19.81
C PRO A 47 15.72 -0.80 20.68
N TRP A 48 14.60 -0.31 20.15
CA TRP A 48 13.63 0.51 20.88
C TRP A 48 13.14 -0.21 22.14
N GLN A 49 13.29 0.41 23.31
CA GLN A 49 12.97 -0.19 24.62
C GLN A 49 11.68 0.37 25.24
N SER A 50 11.09 1.40 24.66
CA SER A 50 9.85 2.00 25.17
C SER A 50 8.63 1.36 24.54
N GLU A 51 7.46 1.54 25.15
CA GLU A 51 6.21 1.13 24.52
C GLU A 51 5.99 1.91 23.23
N ASN A 52 5.42 1.23 22.22
CA ASN A 52 4.99 1.88 21.00
C ASN A 52 3.73 2.70 21.31
N LEU A 53 3.78 4.00 21.02
CA LEU A 53 2.62 4.86 21.16
C LEU A 53 1.76 4.72 19.91
N TYR A 54 0.75 3.84 19.99
CA TYR A 54 -0.29 3.75 18.98
C TYR A 54 -1.36 4.82 19.23
N ALA A 55 -1.88 5.41 18.15
CA ALA A 55 -3.02 6.30 18.26
C ALA A 55 -4.24 5.49 18.78
N PRO A 56 -5.05 6.05 19.69
CA PRO A 56 -6.22 5.34 20.23
C PRO A 56 -7.39 5.22 19.23
N PHE A 57 -7.22 5.74 18.01
CA PHE A 57 -8.19 5.67 16.93
C PHE A 57 -7.49 5.85 15.59
N ASP A 58 -8.15 5.39 14.54
CA ASP A 58 -7.72 5.59 13.16
C ASP A 58 -8.32 6.87 12.58
N PHE A 59 -7.53 7.59 11.79
CA PHE A 59 -8.03 8.72 11.01
C PHE A 59 -8.55 8.22 9.67
N ALA A 60 -9.80 8.52 9.35
CA ALA A 60 -10.33 8.29 8.01
C ALA A 60 -9.61 9.23 7.02
N ILE A 61 -8.87 8.67 6.07
CA ILE A 61 -8.29 9.42 4.96
C ILE A 61 -9.44 9.73 3.99
N LYS A 62 -10.03 10.93 4.12
CA LYS A 62 -11.07 11.40 3.21
C LYS A 62 -10.44 11.93 1.92
N LYS A 63 -10.48 11.12 0.87
CA LYS A 63 -10.11 11.55 -0.49
C LYS A 63 -11.22 12.43 -1.07
N SER A 64 -10.85 13.43 -1.86
CA SER A 64 -11.80 14.21 -2.64
C SER A 64 -12.40 13.37 -3.78
N GLU A 65 -13.58 13.76 -4.27
CA GLU A 65 -14.18 13.09 -5.44
C GLU A 65 -13.27 13.16 -6.67
N SER A 66 -12.52 14.25 -6.84
CA SER A 66 -11.55 14.41 -7.92
C SER A 66 -10.43 13.37 -7.85
N GLU A 67 -9.87 13.14 -6.66
CA GLU A 67 -8.82 12.12 -6.45
C GLU A 67 -9.36 10.72 -6.70
N ILE A 68 -10.57 10.42 -6.21
CA ILE A 68 -11.21 9.12 -6.41
C ILE A 68 -11.45 8.86 -7.90
N ASN A 69 -11.93 9.86 -8.63
CA ASN A 69 -12.21 9.72 -10.06
C ASN A 69 -10.92 9.51 -10.86
N LYS A 70 -9.86 10.26 -10.52
CA LYS A 70 -8.54 10.07 -11.13
C LYS A 70 -7.97 8.69 -10.87
N GLU A 71 -8.03 8.21 -9.63
CA GLU A 71 -7.56 6.86 -9.29
C GLU A 71 -8.35 5.77 -10.02
N LYS A 72 -9.68 5.93 -10.15
CA LYS A 72 -10.51 4.98 -10.93
C LYS A 72 -10.09 4.95 -12.39
N GLU A 73 -9.86 6.11 -12.99
CA GLU A 73 -9.40 6.22 -14.37
C GLU A 73 -8.02 5.57 -14.54
N ASP A 74 -7.08 5.85 -13.64
CA ASP A 74 -5.76 5.23 -13.63
C ASP A 74 -5.84 3.71 -13.48
N ILE A 75 -6.76 3.19 -12.65
CA ILE A 75 -6.98 1.74 -12.50
C ILE A 75 -7.56 1.13 -13.77
N ILE A 76 -8.52 1.80 -14.42
CA ILE A 76 -9.10 1.31 -15.68
C ILE A 76 -8.05 1.32 -16.79
N ASN A 77 -7.24 2.37 -16.87
CA ASN A 77 -6.20 2.53 -17.87
C ASN A 77 -5.04 1.57 -17.67
N ASN A 78 -4.65 1.26 -16.42
CA ASN A 78 -3.53 0.36 -16.13
C ASN A 78 -3.96 -1.09 -15.80
N GLY A 79 -5.26 -1.35 -15.69
CA GLY A 79 -5.78 -2.66 -15.32
C GLY A 79 -5.56 -3.71 -16.41
N THR A 80 -5.12 -4.90 -15.98
CA THR A 80 -4.99 -6.07 -16.86
C THR A 80 -6.36 -6.56 -17.33
N LEU A 81 -6.50 -6.77 -18.63
CA LEU A 81 -7.73 -7.32 -19.22
C LEU A 81 -7.84 -8.80 -18.88
N TYR A 82 -9.05 -9.23 -18.49
CA TYR A 82 -9.38 -10.63 -18.29
C TYR A 82 -10.73 -10.91 -18.93
N PHE A 83 -10.87 -12.10 -19.51
CA PHE A 83 -12.04 -12.49 -20.27
C PHE A 83 -12.56 -13.85 -19.79
N SER A 84 -13.86 -14.05 -19.91
CA SER A 84 -14.51 -15.33 -19.63
C SER A 84 -14.62 -16.13 -20.92
N ILE A 85 -14.05 -17.34 -20.93
CA ILE A 85 -14.11 -18.24 -22.09
C ILE A 85 -15.30 -19.20 -21.92
N ASP A 86 -16.21 -19.20 -22.89
CA ASP A 86 -17.25 -20.22 -23.03
C ASP A 86 -16.82 -21.25 -24.10
N SER A 87 -16.38 -22.42 -23.62
CA SER A 87 -15.94 -23.53 -24.48
C SER A 87 -17.05 -24.17 -25.31
N SER A 88 -18.32 -23.85 -25.04
CA SER A 88 -19.46 -24.35 -25.83
C SER A 88 -19.62 -23.63 -27.18
N ILE A 89 -19.08 -22.42 -27.32
CA ILE A 89 -19.31 -21.55 -28.49
C ILE A 89 -18.59 -22.08 -29.73
N GLU A 90 -17.35 -22.54 -29.61
CA GLU A 90 -16.60 -23.06 -30.76
C GLU A 90 -17.35 -24.22 -31.44
N ASN A 91 -17.90 -25.14 -30.64
CA ASN A 91 -18.68 -26.27 -31.16
C ASN A 91 -19.98 -25.83 -31.85
N LYS A 92 -20.67 -24.81 -31.30
CA LYS A 92 -21.86 -24.23 -31.93
C LYS A 92 -21.50 -23.59 -33.29
N VAL A 93 -20.39 -22.86 -33.36
CA VAL A 93 -19.92 -22.23 -34.61
C VAL A 93 -19.49 -23.26 -35.64
N LYS A 94 -18.74 -24.30 -35.27
CA LYS A 94 -18.40 -25.41 -36.19
C LYS A 94 -19.65 -26.11 -36.73
N THR A 95 -20.67 -26.29 -35.90
CA THR A 95 -21.94 -26.90 -36.31
C THR A 95 -22.71 -26.00 -37.27
N ALA A 96 -22.79 -24.70 -36.98
CA ALA A 96 -23.40 -23.70 -37.85
C ALA A 96 -22.66 -23.62 -39.19
N PHE A 97 -21.33 -23.57 -39.17
CA PHE A 97 -20.49 -23.58 -40.36
C PHE A 97 -20.73 -24.82 -41.21
N LYS A 98 -20.79 -26.02 -40.61
CA LYS A 98 -21.10 -27.25 -41.34
C LYS A 98 -22.44 -27.15 -42.06
N LYS A 99 -23.48 -26.67 -41.39
CA LYS A 99 -24.81 -26.49 -41.98
C LYS A 99 -24.74 -25.55 -43.18
N GLU A 100 -24.23 -24.34 -42.97
CA GLU A 100 -24.13 -23.31 -44.03
C GLU A 100 -23.25 -23.77 -45.19
N PHE A 101 -22.15 -24.47 -44.91
CA PHE A 101 -21.27 -25.00 -45.94
C PHE A 101 -21.99 -26.03 -46.82
N THR A 102 -22.70 -26.97 -46.21
CA THR A 102 -23.46 -27.98 -46.97
C THR A 102 -24.62 -27.39 -47.76
N THR A 103 -25.26 -26.33 -47.27
CA THR A 103 -26.39 -25.68 -47.96
C THR A 103 -25.93 -24.81 -49.13
N ASN A 104 -24.82 -24.08 -49.00
CA ASN A 104 -24.40 -23.11 -50.01
C ASN A 104 -23.46 -23.68 -51.08
N PHE A 105 -22.77 -24.81 -50.80
CA PHE A 105 -21.75 -25.37 -51.70
C PHE A 105 -22.08 -26.76 -52.26
N SER A 106 -23.33 -27.22 -52.14
CA SER A 106 -23.75 -28.58 -52.56
C SER A 106 -23.54 -28.87 -54.06
N ASP A 107 -23.75 -27.88 -54.93
CA ASP A 107 -23.81 -28.09 -56.39
C ASP A 107 -22.72 -27.36 -57.19
N THR A 108 -21.86 -26.58 -56.53
CA THR A 108 -20.97 -25.62 -57.22
C THR A 108 -19.50 -26.07 -57.28
N ILE A 109 -19.09 -27.07 -56.49
CA ILE A 109 -17.67 -27.40 -56.31
C ILE A 109 -17.43 -28.91 -56.47
N SER A 110 -16.31 -29.29 -57.10
CA SER A 110 -15.81 -30.67 -57.13
C SER A 110 -15.69 -31.26 -55.71
N LEU A 111 -16.06 -32.53 -55.53
CA LEU A 111 -16.06 -33.23 -54.23
C LEU A 111 -14.71 -33.11 -53.49
N THR A 112 -13.59 -33.23 -54.21
CA THR A 112 -12.25 -33.12 -53.63
C THR A 112 -11.99 -31.72 -53.10
N SER A 113 -12.21 -30.68 -53.91
CA SER A 113 -12.02 -29.29 -53.52
C SER A 113 -12.99 -28.85 -52.41
N SER A 114 -14.21 -29.37 -52.39
CA SER A 114 -15.20 -29.11 -51.35
C SER A 114 -14.72 -29.61 -49.98
N SER A 115 -14.18 -30.83 -49.92
CA SER A 115 -13.63 -31.39 -48.67
C SER A 115 -12.41 -30.63 -48.14
N GLU A 116 -11.54 -30.16 -49.03
CA GLU A 116 -10.35 -29.40 -48.68
C GLU A 116 -10.69 -28.00 -48.16
N LEU A 117 -11.65 -27.33 -48.80
CA LEU A 117 -12.19 -26.04 -48.36
C LEU A 117 -12.91 -26.15 -47.02
N TYR A 118 -13.72 -27.20 -46.82
CA TYR A 118 -14.38 -27.44 -45.54
C TYR A 118 -13.37 -27.62 -44.40
N LYS A 119 -12.34 -28.45 -44.63
CA LYS A 119 -11.27 -28.67 -43.66
C LYS A 119 -10.55 -27.37 -43.32
N THR A 120 -10.20 -26.59 -44.34
CA THR A 120 -9.55 -25.29 -44.17
C THR A 120 -10.41 -24.33 -43.33
N GLY A 121 -11.73 -24.29 -43.57
CA GLY A 121 -12.65 -23.48 -42.78
C GLY A 121 -12.72 -23.88 -41.30
N ILE A 122 -12.73 -25.19 -41.02
CA ILE A 122 -12.67 -25.71 -39.65
C ILE A 122 -11.35 -25.35 -38.98
N ASP A 123 -10.22 -25.48 -39.69
CA ASP A 123 -8.90 -25.15 -39.16
C ASP A 123 -8.78 -23.64 -38.84
N ILE A 124 -9.36 -22.77 -39.68
CA ILE A 124 -9.42 -21.32 -39.42
C ILE A 124 -10.26 -21.04 -38.17
N ILE A 125 -11.43 -21.66 -38.03
CA ILE A 125 -12.29 -21.49 -36.85
C ILE A 125 -11.53 -21.91 -35.59
N SER A 126 -10.87 -23.07 -35.59
CA SER A 126 -10.11 -23.52 -34.42
C SER A 126 -8.92 -22.63 -34.09
N GLN A 127 -8.24 -22.05 -35.08
CA GLN A 127 -7.17 -21.09 -34.84
C GLN A 127 -7.70 -19.80 -34.21
N LEU A 128 -8.82 -19.25 -34.71
CA LEU A 128 -9.43 -18.05 -34.12
C LEU A 128 -9.84 -18.29 -32.66
N TYR A 129 -10.53 -19.40 -32.39
CA TYR A 129 -11.01 -19.71 -31.04
C TYR A 129 -9.89 -20.18 -30.08
N ALA A 130 -8.70 -20.53 -30.58
CA ALA A 130 -7.53 -20.78 -29.73
C ALA A 130 -7.02 -19.50 -29.05
N PHE A 131 -7.11 -18.35 -29.72
CA PHE A 131 -6.80 -17.03 -29.15
C PHE A 131 -8.02 -16.40 -28.47
N GLY A 132 -9.23 -16.79 -28.88
CA GLY A 132 -10.49 -16.25 -28.39
C GLY A 132 -11.05 -15.18 -29.31
N VAL A 133 -12.38 -15.05 -29.32
CA VAL A 133 -13.09 -14.07 -30.15
C VAL A 133 -14.02 -13.27 -29.24
N LEU A 134 -13.90 -11.95 -29.29
CA LEU A 134 -14.73 -11.04 -28.49
C LEU A 134 -16.16 -11.01 -29.03
N ASN A 135 -17.15 -10.91 -28.14
CA ASN A 135 -18.56 -10.82 -28.51
C ASN A 135 -18.96 -9.40 -28.94
N GLU A 136 -18.21 -8.39 -28.51
CA GLU A 136 -18.49 -6.97 -28.68
C GLU A 136 -17.21 -6.22 -29.09
N SER A 137 -17.40 -5.07 -29.74
CA SER A 137 -16.31 -4.13 -30.00
C SER A 137 -16.05 -3.33 -28.72
N TYR A 138 -14.95 -3.64 -28.05
CA TYR A 138 -14.51 -2.89 -26.88
C TYR A 138 -13.54 -1.78 -27.32
N SER A 139 -13.83 -0.54 -26.91
CA SER A 139 -12.93 0.60 -27.09
C SER A 139 -11.81 0.54 -26.06
N PHE A 140 -10.86 -0.37 -26.24
CA PHE A 140 -9.63 -0.38 -25.45
C PHE A 140 -8.72 0.79 -25.90
N SER A 141 -7.90 1.31 -24.99
CA SER A 141 -6.86 2.26 -25.37
C SER A 141 -5.86 1.59 -26.31
N GLU A 142 -5.28 2.32 -27.26
CA GLU A 142 -4.35 1.79 -28.28
C GLU A 142 -3.20 0.94 -27.68
N GLU A 143 -2.78 1.26 -26.45
CA GLU A 143 -1.75 0.50 -25.71
C GLU A 143 -2.18 -0.92 -25.31
N LYS A 144 -3.47 -1.25 -25.36
CA LYS A 144 -4.06 -2.55 -24.97
C LYS A 144 -4.59 -3.37 -26.15
N GLU A 145 -4.50 -2.87 -27.39
CA GLU A 145 -5.00 -3.55 -28.59
C GLU A 145 -4.05 -4.58 -29.22
N LEU A 146 -3.01 -5.03 -28.49
CA LEU A 146 -2.03 -6.01 -28.99
C LEU A 146 -2.41 -7.46 -28.67
#